data_AF-A0A8T7BT21-F1
#
_entry.id   AF-A0A8T7BT21-F1
#
_cell.length_a   1.000
_cell.length_b   1.000
_cell.length_c   1.000
_cell.angle_alpha   90.00
_cell.angle_beta   90.00
_cell.angle_gamma   90.00
#
_symmetry.space_group_name_H-M   'P 1'
#
loop_
_entity.id
_entity.type
_entity.pdbx_description
1 polymer ?
#
loop_
_entity_poly.entity_id
_entity_poly.type
_entity_poly.pdbx_seq_one_letter_code
_entity_poly.pdbx_strand_id
1 'polypeptide(L)'
;MWLTRKIDGETWGVPEEAVPDRMTLMLMMTRFGAYPLWKENALGSIEKGKFADIVILSGDYMTTPVEDLDELTSVMTFINGKISHEMPALRGNTLHFNTDSAQWTIDMQTPTTAWRWTDVPDIPPFLNGANGY
;
A
#
# COMPACT_ATOMS: atom_id res chain seq x y z
N MET A 1 -7.79 -16.23 -3.13
CA MET A 1 -7.29 -15.55 -4.33
C MET A 1 -5.78 -15.67 -4.33
N TRP A 2 -5.17 -16.14 -5.41
CA TRP A 2 -3.73 -16.38 -5.48
C TRP A 2 -3.19 -16.00 -6.84
N LEU A 3 -1.91 -15.64 -6.90
CA LEU A 3 -1.14 -15.62 -8.13
C LEU A 3 -0.59 -17.02 -8.38
N THR A 4 -0.40 -17.37 -9.65
CA THR A 4 0.35 -18.58 -10.00
C THR A 4 1.77 -18.44 -9.46
N ARG A 5 2.11 -19.24 -8.45
CA ARG A 5 3.43 -19.30 -7.84
C ARG A 5 4.05 -20.66 -8.12
N LYS A 6 5.35 -20.67 -8.38
CA LYS A 6 6.14 -21.89 -8.40
C LYS A 6 6.81 -22.07 -7.04
N ILE A 7 6.68 -23.26 -6.47
CA ILE A 7 7.40 -23.67 -5.26
C ILE A 7 8.23 -24.88 -5.69
N ASP A 8 9.55 -24.80 -5.54
CA ASP A 8 10.49 -25.87 -5.93
C ASP A 8 10.34 -26.35 -7.38
N GLY A 9 9.92 -25.46 -8.29
CA GLY A 9 9.71 -25.75 -9.71
C GLY A 9 8.32 -26.29 -10.05
N GLU A 10 7.49 -26.61 -9.06
CA GLU A 10 6.10 -27.05 -9.26
C GLU A 10 5.13 -25.86 -9.16
N THR A 11 4.19 -25.78 -10.09
CA THR A 11 3.12 -24.78 -10.05
C THR A 11 2.12 -25.15 -8.97
N TRP A 12 1.90 -24.25 -8.02
CA TRP A 12 0.95 -24.46 -6.93
C TRP A 12 -0.43 -23.88 -7.30
N GLY A 13 -1.49 -24.66 -7.04
CA GLY A 13 -2.88 -24.31 -7.36
C GLY A 13 -3.33 -24.69 -8.78
N VAL A 14 -4.62 -24.51 -9.06
CA VAL A 14 -5.19 -24.68 -10.41
C VAL A 14 -4.85 -23.43 -11.23
N PRO A 15 -4.05 -23.52 -12.31
CA PRO A 15 -3.62 -22.35 -13.08
C PRO A 15 -4.78 -21.53 -13.64
N GLU A 16 -5.88 -22.19 -14.00
CA GLU A 16 -7.09 -21.54 -14.55
C GLU A 16 -7.87 -20.71 -13.52
N GLU A 17 -7.67 -20.96 -12.23
CA GLU A 17 -8.31 -20.24 -11.12
C GLU A 17 -7.41 -19.15 -10.53
N ALA A 18 -6.15 -19.09 -10.94
CA ALA A 18 -5.21 -18.08 -10.50
C ALA A 18 -5.58 -16.70 -11.08
N VAL A 19 -5.28 -15.65 -10.32
CA VAL A 19 -5.39 -14.29 -10.83
C VAL A 19 -4.34 -14.10 -11.93
N PRO A 20 -4.72 -13.57 -13.12
CA PRO A 20 -3.85 -13.53 -14.28
C PRO A 20 -2.59 -12.67 -14.09
N ASP A 21 -2.70 -11.61 -13.30
CA ASP A 21 -1.58 -10.69 -13.06
C ASP A 21 -1.69 -10.01 -11.68
N ARG A 22 -0.55 -9.52 -11.18
CA ARG A 22 -0.44 -8.91 -9.85
C ARG A 22 -1.22 -7.60 -9.71
N MET A 23 -1.40 -6.86 -10.80
CA MET A 23 -2.11 -5.58 -10.79
C MET A 23 -3.61 -5.86 -10.61
N THR A 24 -4.14 -6.85 -11.30
CA THR A 24 -5.49 -7.37 -11.06
C THR A 24 -5.65 -7.82 -9.61
N LEU A 25 -4.70 -8.58 -9.04
CA LEU A 25 -4.74 -8.98 -7.62
C LEU A 25 -4.81 -7.77 -6.68
N MET A 26 -3.98 -6.75 -6.92
CA MET A 26 -3.97 -5.53 -6.10
C MET A 26 -5.30 -4.77 -6.20
N LEU A 27 -5.89 -4.64 -7.39
CA LEU A 27 -7.21 -4.02 -7.55
C LEU A 27 -8.31 -4.82 -6.86
N MET A 28 -8.25 -6.15 -6.94
CA MET A 28 -9.19 -7.04 -6.25
C MET A 28 -9.17 -6.85 -4.73
N MET A 29 -7.99 -6.65 -4.14
CA MET A 29 -7.82 -6.39 -2.70
C MET A 29 -8.07 -4.93 -2.28
N THR A 30 -8.20 -4.01 -3.24
CA THR A 30 -8.36 -2.57 -2.97
C THR A 30 -9.64 -2.02 -3.61
N ARG A 31 -9.52 -1.45 -4.82
CA ARG A 31 -10.60 -0.73 -5.51
C ARG A 31 -11.83 -1.61 -5.77
N PHE A 32 -11.64 -2.85 -6.21
CA PHE A 32 -12.75 -3.76 -6.50
C PHE A 32 -13.38 -4.32 -5.22
N GLY A 33 -12.61 -4.43 -4.12
CA GLY A 33 -13.14 -4.79 -2.81
C GLY A 33 -14.10 -3.76 -2.23
N ALA A 34 -13.96 -2.47 -2.61
CA ALA A 34 -14.86 -1.41 -2.18
C ALA A 34 -16.23 -1.43 -2.89
N TYR A 35 -16.31 -2.00 -4.10
CA TYR A 35 -17.53 -2.07 -4.91
C TYR A 35 -18.68 -2.89 -4.28
N PRO A 36 -18.49 -4.16 -3.86
CA PRO A 36 -19.57 -4.94 -3.25
C PRO A 36 -20.07 -4.35 -1.91
N LEU A 37 -19.31 -3.43 -1.31
CA LEU A 37 -19.68 -2.73 -0.08
C LEU A 37 -20.41 -1.41 -0.32
N TRP A 38 -20.56 -0.98 -1.58
CA TRP A 38 -21.03 0.37 -1.96
C TRP A 38 -20.22 1.48 -1.29
N LYS A 39 -18.89 1.26 -1.20
CA LYS A 39 -17.94 2.19 -0.57
C LYS A 39 -16.87 2.67 -1.57
N GLU A 40 -17.13 2.58 -2.87
CA GLU A 40 -16.18 3.03 -3.91
C GLU A 40 -15.82 4.51 -3.76
N ASN A 41 -16.77 5.33 -3.32
CA ASN A 41 -16.56 6.76 -3.04
C ASN A 41 -15.83 7.06 -1.71
N ALA A 42 -15.52 6.04 -0.90
CA ALA A 42 -14.91 6.20 0.42
C ALA A 42 -13.64 5.36 0.63
N LEU A 43 -13.48 4.24 -0.07
CA LEU A 43 -12.44 3.23 0.15
C LEU A 43 -11.78 2.77 -1.16
N GLY A 44 -10.66 2.05 -1.02
CA GLY A 44 -10.08 1.23 -2.08
C GLY A 44 -9.18 1.99 -3.08
N SER A 45 -9.00 3.29 -2.92
CA SER A 45 -8.00 4.06 -3.67
C SER A 45 -7.56 5.32 -2.93
N ILE A 46 -6.38 5.83 -3.30
CA ILE A 46 -5.80 7.06 -2.75
C ILE A 46 -6.31 8.23 -3.61
N GLU A 47 -7.42 8.83 -3.19
CA GLU A 47 -8.09 9.95 -3.88
C GLU A 47 -8.60 10.95 -2.84
N LYS A 48 -8.65 12.24 -3.18
CA LYS A 48 -9.17 13.28 -2.29
C LYS A 48 -10.62 12.99 -1.91
N GLY A 49 -10.94 13.13 -0.63
CA GLY A 49 -12.29 12.89 -0.10
C GLY A 49 -12.57 11.45 0.34
N LYS A 50 -11.66 10.51 0.08
CA LYS A 50 -11.73 9.14 0.62
C LYS A 50 -11.06 9.02 1.98
N PHE A 51 -11.32 7.93 2.69
CA PHE A 51 -10.61 7.63 3.93
C PHE A 51 -9.13 7.39 3.66
N ALA A 52 -8.29 7.88 4.56
CA ALA A 52 -6.85 7.64 4.53
C ALA A 52 -6.52 6.25 5.10
N ASP A 53 -6.99 5.22 4.41
CA ASP A 53 -6.69 3.81 4.67
C ASP A 53 -5.49 3.40 3.80
N ILE A 54 -4.31 3.34 4.41
CA ILE A 54 -3.03 3.22 3.70
C ILE A 54 -2.21 2.10 4.34
N VAL A 55 -1.63 1.23 3.50
CA VAL A 55 -0.63 0.24 3.92
C VAL A 55 0.69 0.60 3.27
N ILE A 56 1.75 0.68 4.07
CA ILE A 56 3.13 0.82 3.62
C ILE A 56 3.78 -0.56 3.72
N LEU A 57 4.36 -1.04 2.63
CA LEU A 57 5.03 -2.34 2.55
C LEU A 57 6.55 -2.21 2.71
N SER A 58 7.20 -3.31 3.12
CA SER A 58 8.66 -3.40 3.28
C SER A 58 9.44 -3.41 1.95
N GLY A 59 8.74 -3.49 0.82
CA GLY A 59 9.32 -3.51 -0.52
C GLY A 59 8.29 -3.09 -1.57
N ASP A 60 8.72 -3.07 -2.84
CA ASP A 60 7.90 -2.69 -3.97
C ASP A 60 7.14 -3.89 -4.56
N TYR A 61 5.85 -3.97 -4.26
CA TYR A 61 4.94 -5.00 -4.78
C TYR A 61 4.96 -5.14 -6.31
N MET A 62 5.24 -4.07 -7.06
CA MET A 62 5.22 -4.12 -8.53
C MET A 62 6.47 -4.75 -9.12
N THR A 63 7.59 -4.77 -8.39
CA THR A 63 8.88 -5.27 -8.89
C THR A 63 9.36 -6.52 -8.17
N THR A 64 8.88 -6.82 -6.95
CA THR A 64 9.20 -8.05 -6.21
C THR A 64 8.81 -9.31 -7.03
N PRO A 65 9.67 -10.33 -7.14
CA PRO A 65 9.31 -11.61 -7.76
C PRO A 65 8.07 -12.24 -7.14
N VAL A 66 7.26 -12.97 -7.92
CA VAL A 66 5.99 -13.54 -7.41
C VAL A 66 6.24 -14.54 -6.28
N GLU A 67 7.39 -15.22 -6.36
CA GLU A 67 7.89 -16.19 -5.42
C GLU A 67 8.21 -15.58 -4.05
N ASP A 68 8.54 -14.27 -4.02
CA ASP A 68 8.98 -13.53 -2.82
C ASP A 68 7.90 -12.56 -2.32
N LEU A 69 6.70 -12.54 -2.93
CA LEU A 69 5.62 -11.62 -2.54
C LEU A 69 5.11 -11.88 -1.11
N ASP A 70 5.26 -13.11 -0.60
CA ASP A 70 4.90 -13.47 0.78
C ASP A 70 5.91 -12.97 1.83
N GLU A 71 7.10 -12.55 1.40
CA GLU A 71 8.07 -11.90 2.27
C GLU A 71 7.77 -10.41 2.50
N LEU A 72 6.91 -9.80 1.67
CA LEU A 72 6.47 -8.42 1.86
C LEU A 72 5.62 -8.30 3.12
N THR A 73 6.06 -7.44 4.04
CA THR A 73 5.36 -7.18 5.31
C THR A 73 4.84 -5.75 5.36
N SER A 74 3.78 -5.52 6.14
CA SER A 74 3.33 -4.15 6.43
C SER A 74 4.30 -3.50 7.42
N VAL A 75 4.93 -2.43 6.98
CA VAL A 75 5.79 -1.57 7.80
C VAL A 75 4.94 -0.65 8.67
N MET A 76 3.85 -0.15 8.10
CA MET A 76 2.89 0.74 8.76
C MET A 76 1.52 0.57 8.12
N THR A 77 0.46 0.68 8.93
CA THR A 77 -0.93 0.72 8.45
C THR A 77 -1.67 1.89 9.08
N PHE A 78 -2.32 2.68 8.24
CA PHE A 78 -3.24 3.74 8.61
C PHE A 78 -4.67 3.26 8.40
N ILE A 79 -5.53 3.54 9.38
CA ILE A 79 -6.98 3.38 9.28
C ILE A 79 -7.61 4.73 9.60
N ASN A 80 -8.35 5.27 8.65
CA ASN A 80 -8.97 6.59 8.72
C ASN A 80 -7.97 7.68 9.15
N GLY A 81 -6.75 7.65 8.60
CA GLY A 81 -5.68 8.60 8.90
C GLY A 81 -4.97 8.39 10.23
N LYS A 82 -5.32 7.36 11.01
CA LYS A 82 -4.65 7.03 12.28
C LYS A 82 -3.80 5.78 12.14
N ILE A 83 -2.61 5.79 12.74
CA ILE A 83 -1.74 4.61 12.77
C ILE A 83 -2.42 3.51 13.59
N SER A 84 -2.73 2.39 12.93
CA SER A 84 -3.24 1.17 13.57
C SER A 84 -2.16 0.11 13.75
N HIS A 85 -1.13 0.15 12.91
CA HIS A 85 0.02 -0.74 12.99
C HIS A 85 1.28 0.01 12.63
N GLU A 86 2.35 -0.26 13.37
CA GLU A 86 3.70 0.16 13.07
C GLU A 86 4.67 -0.95 13.52
N MET A 87 5.70 -1.21 12.71
CA MET A 87 6.76 -2.12 13.13
C MET A 87 7.44 -1.59 14.40
N PRO A 88 7.91 -2.47 15.30
CA PRO A 88 8.59 -2.06 16.53
C PRO A 88 9.75 -1.08 16.32
N ALA A 89 10.49 -1.24 15.21
CA ALA A 89 11.62 -0.37 14.84
C ALA A 89 11.21 1.06 14.46
N LEU A 90 9.91 1.32 14.29
CA LEU A 90 9.36 2.65 14.00
C LEU A 90 8.76 3.33 15.22
N ARG A 91 8.61 2.61 16.34
CA ARG A 91 7.99 3.17 17.55
C ARG A 91 8.80 4.35 18.08
N GLY A 92 8.10 5.47 18.32
CA GLY A 92 8.72 6.74 18.73
C GLY A 92 9.17 7.63 17.57
N ASN A 93 9.21 7.11 16.33
CA ASN A 93 9.28 7.96 15.15
C ASN A 93 7.87 8.42 14.80
N THR A 94 7.69 9.72 14.60
CA THR A 94 6.38 10.30 14.29
C THR A 94 6.33 10.66 12.82
N LEU A 95 5.48 9.98 12.05
CA LEU A 95 5.04 10.44 10.73
C LEU A 95 3.65 11.05 10.89
N HIS A 96 3.59 12.37 10.86
CA HIS A 96 2.33 13.10 10.91
C HIS A 96 1.97 13.61 9.51
N PHE A 97 0.80 13.19 9.02
CA PHE A 97 0.17 13.76 7.84
C PHE A 97 -0.92 14.72 8.28
N ASN A 98 -0.78 15.99 7.88
CA ASN A 98 -1.84 16.97 8.08
C ASN A 98 -2.87 16.81 6.94
N THR A 99 -4.07 16.38 7.30
CA THR A 99 -5.16 16.15 6.33
C THR A 99 -5.72 17.42 5.70
N ASP A 100 -5.54 18.57 6.35
CA ASP A 100 -6.06 19.87 5.89
C ASP A 100 -5.08 20.57 4.92
N SER A 101 -3.78 20.45 5.18
CA SER A 101 -2.72 21.12 4.39
C SER A 101 -1.94 20.19 3.46
N ALA A 102 -2.21 18.88 3.51
CA ALA A 102 -1.46 17.82 2.82
C ALA A 102 0.06 17.87 3.08
N GLN A 103 0.47 18.42 4.23
CA GLN A 103 1.87 18.51 4.64
C GLN A 103 2.26 17.30 5.50
N TRP A 104 3.53 16.90 5.38
CA TRP A 104 4.11 15.80 6.13
C TRP A 104 5.15 16.34 7.10
N THR A 105 5.12 15.89 8.35
CA THR A 105 6.18 16.14 9.32
C THR A 105 6.74 14.81 9.80
N ILE A 106 8.08 14.70 9.80
CA ILE A 106 8.82 13.53 10.25
C ILE A 106 9.62 13.93 11.48
N ASP A 107 9.35 13.28 12.61
CA ASP A 107 10.20 13.30 13.81
C ASP A 107 10.83 11.92 13.99
N MET A 108 12.16 11.84 13.94
CA MET A 108 12.88 10.57 14.00
C MET A 108 13.67 10.49 15.30
N GLN A 109 13.06 9.87 16.32
CA GLN A 109 13.65 9.69 17.65
C GLN A 109 14.56 8.45 17.72
N THR A 110 14.28 7.42 16.92
CA THR A 110 15.08 6.20 16.80
C THR A 110 15.65 6.06 15.38
N PRO A 111 16.99 6.03 15.20
CA PRO A 111 17.59 5.82 13.89
C PRO A 111 17.12 4.49 13.28
N THR A 112 16.53 4.55 12.09
CA THR A 112 16.05 3.37 11.36
C THR A 112 16.36 3.50 9.87
N THR A 113 16.74 2.40 9.24
CA THR A 113 16.97 2.32 7.79
C THR A 113 15.68 2.07 7.01
N ALA A 114 14.55 1.88 7.71
CA ALA A 114 13.25 1.65 7.08
C ALA A 114 12.75 2.87 6.28
N TRP A 115 13.19 4.08 6.64
CA TRP A 115 12.98 5.28 5.86
C TRP A 115 14.17 5.50 4.91
N ARG A 116 14.19 4.80 3.77
CA ARG A 116 15.01 5.23 2.63
C ARG A 116 14.12 5.83 1.55
N TRP A 117 13.75 7.08 1.76
CA TRP A 117 13.46 8.01 0.69
C TRP A 117 14.67 8.93 0.59
N THR A 118 15.65 8.60 -0.26
CA THR A 118 16.80 9.51 -0.50
C THR A 118 16.37 10.75 -1.28
N ASP A 119 15.28 10.67 -2.03
CA ASP A 119 14.78 11.72 -2.90
C ASP A 119 13.26 11.63 -2.96
N VAL A 120 12.51 12.64 -2.45
CA VAL A 120 11.04 12.71 -2.59
C VAL A 120 10.66 12.41 -4.04
N PRO A 121 9.76 11.44 -4.33
CA PRO A 121 9.48 11.12 -5.72
C PRO A 121 8.73 12.28 -6.32
N ASP A 122 8.88 12.47 -7.63
CA ASP A 122 7.85 13.18 -8.36
C ASP A 122 6.52 12.49 -8.08
N ILE A 123 5.61 13.22 -7.42
CA ILE A 123 4.26 12.75 -7.13
C ILE A 123 3.66 12.35 -8.47
N PRO A 124 3.33 11.06 -8.69
CA PRO A 124 2.78 10.63 -9.95
C PRO A 124 1.56 11.48 -10.31
N PRO A 125 1.36 11.84 -11.60
CA PRO A 125 0.27 12.73 -12.00
C PRO A 125 -1.13 12.27 -11.54
N PHE A 126 -1.32 10.97 -11.26
CA PHE A 126 -2.57 10.43 -10.73
C PHE A 126 -2.78 10.68 -9.22
N LEU A 127 -1.73 11.01 -8.46
CA LEU A 127 -1.79 11.44 -7.05
C LEU A 127 -1.83 12.96 -6.90
N ASN A 128 -1.46 13.72 -7.93
CA ASN A 128 -1.86 15.12 -8.06
C ASN A 128 -3.35 15.14 -8.36
N GLY A 129 -4.15 15.24 -7.30
CA GLY A 129 -5.60 15.11 -7.37
C GLY A 129 -6.22 15.87 -8.55
N ALA A 130 -7.33 15.32 -9.03
CA ALA A 130 -8.30 16.01 -9.86
C ALA A 130 -8.63 17.38 -9.24
N ASN A 131 -7.89 18.40 -9.65
CA ASN A 131 -8.32 19.78 -9.65
C ASN A 131 -8.50 20.15 -11.11
N GLY A 132 -9.65 19.74 -11.62
CA GLY A 132 -10.21 20.11 -12.90
C GLY A 132 -11.71 19.95 -12.81
N TYR A 133 -12.34 20.88 -12.09
CA TYR A 133 -13.78 21.01 -11.79
C TYR A 133 -14.34 20.14 -10.67
#